data_AF-A0A3N5T0G2-F1
#
_entry.id   AF-A0A3N5T0G2-F1
#
_cell.length_a   1.000
_cell.length_b   1.000
_cell.length_c   1.000
_cell.angle_alpha   90.00
_cell.angle_beta   90.00
_cell.angle_gamma   90.00
#
_symmetry.space_group_name_H-M   'P 1'
#
loop_
_entity.id
_entity.type
_entity.pdbx_description
1 polymer ?
#
loop_
_entity_poly.entity_id
_entity_poly.type
_entity_poly.pdbx_seq_one_letter_code
_entity_poly.pdbx_strand_id
1 'polypeptide(L)'
;MAVVYSVMLETGLNKTEFGKGILGACFINDVGTVIALGLLFAPFNYKTLVFVVAMILLLILLPHLTGWLTRGYAYRTAAIRTKWVIFTLFAFGALALWSGSEAVLPAYLVGMVLAKTAMEDPLWIRRFRTLTVGFLTPFYFLRAGTLVSLTALVFAPVVFIVLLAGKVISKIFGLYPIIGLFVRRRDERWYYTLMMSTGLTFGTISALFGLSHGIVTQTQYSFLVAAVIASAVIPTFIAQKWFLPVKDEELPAKSAMNG
;
A
#
# COMPACT_ATOMS: atom_id res chain seq x y z
N MET A 1 -0.84 -0.23 -2.80
CA MET A 1 -1.93 -1.19 -2.49
C MET A 1 -3.35 -0.64 -2.39
N ALA A 2 -3.61 0.52 -1.76
CA ALA A 2 -4.96 0.87 -1.27
C ALA A 2 -6.10 0.77 -2.32
N VAL A 3 -5.92 1.37 -3.50
CA VAL A 3 -6.92 1.36 -4.58
C VAL A 3 -7.12 -0.04 -5.16
N VAL A 4 -6.03 -0.78 -5.39
CA VAL A 4 -6.13 -2.15 -5.90
C VAL A 4 -6.85 -3.04 -4.90
N TYR A 5 -6.52 -2.91 -3.62
CA TYR A 5 -7.12 -3.69 -2.56
C TYR A 5 -8.63 -3.44 -2.43
N SER A 6 -9.08 -2.18 -2.45
CA SER A 6 -10.52 -1.87 -2.39
C SER A 6 -11.26 -2.45 -3.60
N VAL A 7 -10.72 -2.26 -4.81
CA VAL A 7 -11.30 -2.80 -6.05
C VAL A 7 -11.38 -4.33 -6.02
N MET A 8 -10.33 -5.02 -5.56
CA MET A 8 -10.33 -6.49 -5.46
C MET A 8 -11.35 -7.01 -4.46
N LEU A 9 -11.58 -6.27 -3.36
CA LEU A 9 -12.62 -6.61 -2.38
C LEU A 9 -14.03 -6.35 -2.92
N GLU A 10 -14.25 -5.20 -3.57
CA GLU A 10 -15.55 -4.80 -4.11
C GLU A 10 -16.00 -5.71 -5.26
N THR A 11 -15.07 -6.10 -6.14
CA THR A 11 -15.34 -7.02 -7.26
C THR A 11 -15.41 -8.49 -6.82
N GLY A 12 -14.87 -8.82 -5.65
CA GLY A 12 -14.72 -10.19 -5.14
C GLY A 12 -13.57 -10.98 -5.77
N LEU A 13 -12.76 -10.36 -6.62
CA LEU A 13 -11.58 -10.98 -7.25
C LEU A 13 -10.50 -11.36 -6.24
N ASN A 14 -10.50 -10.78 -5.03
CA ASN A 14 -9.59 -11.17 -3.97
C ASN A 14 -9.66 -12.65 -3.56
N LYS A 15 -10.72 -13.37 -3.97
CA LYS A 15 -10.91 -14.81 -3.73
C LYS A 15 -10.36 -15.69 -4.86
N THR A 16 -10.21 -15.17 -6.07
CA THR A 16 -9.74 -15.94 -7.24
C THR A 16 -8.22 -15.99 -7.26
N GLU A 17 -7.64 -17.01 -7.93
CA GLU A 17 -6.19 -17.10 -8.09
C GLU A 17 -5.64 -15.92 -8.91
N PHE A 18 -6.40 -15.44 -9.90
CA PHE A 18 -6.06 -14.25 -10.66
C PHE A 18 -5.91 -13.00 -9.77
N GLY A 19 -6.91 -12.71 -8.92
CA GLY A 19 -6.86 -11.53 -8.05
C GLY A 19 -5.84 -11.65 -6.92
N LYS A 20 -5.65 -12.86 -6.35
CA LYS A 20 -4.54 -13.13 -5.42
C LYS A 20 -3.18 -12.93 -6.09
N GLY A 21 -3.04 -13.34 -7.35
CA GLY A 21 -1.85 -13.09 -8.16
C GLY A 21 -1.55 -11.61 -8.28
N ILE A 22 -2.55 -10.79 -8.66
CA ILE A 22 -2.41 -9.33 -8.71
C ILE A 22 -1.96 -8.81 -7.35
N LEU A 23 -2.69 -9.11 -6.27
CA LEU A 23 -2.40 -8.64 -4.91
C LEU A 23 -1.00 -9.03 -4.43
N GLY A 24 -0.56 -10.26 -4.73
CA GLY A 24 0.76 -10.76 -4.36
C GLY A 24 1.89 -10.06 -5.12
N ALA A 25 1.78 -9.92 -6.43
CA ALA A 25 2.76 -9.18 -7.24
C ALA A 25 2.84 -7.71 -6.79
N CYS A 26 1.69 -7.14 -6.48
CA CYS A 26 1.54 -5.80 -5.96
C CYS A 26 2.25 -5.67 -4.60
N PHE A 27 2.01 -6.61 -3.68
CA PHE A 27 2.68 -6.67 -2.39
C PHE A 27 4.20 -6.73 -2.53
N ILE A 28 4.74 -7.60 -3.40
CA ILE A 28 6.20 -7.68 -3.64
C ILE A 28 6.76 -6.36 -4.17
N ASN A 29 6.07 -5.73 -5.13
CA ASN A 29 6.46 -4.41 -5.64
C ASN A 29 6.49 -3.35 -4.52
N ASP A 30 5.49 -3.35 -3.64
CA ASP A 30 5.43 -2.43 -2.51
C ASP A 30 6.54 -2.72 -1.48
N VAL A 31 6.86 -3.99 -1.15
CA VAL A 31 8.04 -4.35 -0.33
C VAL A 31 9.31 -3.75 -0.92
N GLY A 32 9.55 -3.99 -2.20
CA GLY A 32 10.73 -3.49 -2.90
C GLY A 32 10.80 -1.97 -2.85
N THR A 33 9.66 -1.30 -3.05
CA THR A 33 9.57 0.17 -2.97
C THR A 33 9.87 0.68 -1.56
N VAL A 34 9.33 0.05 -0.52
CA VAL A 34 9.58 0.43 0.88
C VAL A 34 11.05 0.29 1.23
N ILE A 35 11.69 -0.83 0.82
CA ILE A 35 13.11 -1.06 1.06
C ILE A 35 13.94 -0.04 0.29
N ALA A 36 13.63 0.20 -0.99
CA ALA A 36 14.34 1.17 -1.81
C ALA A 36 14.24 2.59 -1.24
N LEU A 37 13.04 3.03 -0.83
CA LEU A 37 12.87 4.34 -0.18
C LEU A 37 13.60 4.39 1.16
N GLY A 38 13.54 3.32 1.96
CA GLY A 38 14.27 3.21 3.22
C GLY A 38 15.79 3.35 3.03
N LEU A 39 16.35 2.75 1.98
CA LEU A 39 17.78 2.83 1.66
C LEU A 39 18.16 4.17 1.03
N LEU A 40 17.37 4.69 0.09
CA LEU A 40 17.63 5.96 -0.59
C LEU A 40 17.62 7.15 0.37
N PHE A 41 16.83 7.06 1.43
CA PHE A 41 16.59 8.15 2.37
C PHE A 41 17.25 7.96 3.73
N ALA A 42 17.92 6.82 3.96
CA ALA A 42 18.65 6.60 5.18
C ALA A 42 19.82 7.60 5.29
N PRO A 43 19.97 8.33 6.41
CA PRO A 43 21.12 9.20 6.62
C PRO A 43 22.42 8.43 6.95
N PHE A 44 22.41 7.10 6.87
CA PHE A 44 23.52 6.16 7.12
C PHE A 44 24.43 6.55 8.30
N ASN A 45 23.82 6.87 9.44
CA ASN A 45 24.53 7.26 10.66
C ASN A 45 24.29 6.24 11.79
N TYR A 46 24.85 6.49 12.97
CA TYR A 46 24.66 5.60 14.13
C TYR A 46 23.19 5.41 14.51
N LYS A 47 22.31 6.41 14.28
CA LYS A 47 20.87 6.30 14.55
C LYS A 47 20.20 5.29 13.62
N THR A 48 20.62 5.25 12.34
CA THR A 48 20.17 4.25 11.38
C THR A 48 20.58 2.84 11.83
N LEU A 49 21.80 2.66 12.33
CA LEU A 49 22.25 1.37 12.87
C LEU A 49 21.39 0.93 14.07
N VAL A 50 21.15 1.84 15.02
CA VAL A 50 20.28 1.58 16.18
C VAL A 50 18.87 1.18 15.72
N PHE A 51 18.30 1.92 14.76
CA PHE A 51 16.99 1.62 14.21
C PHE A 51 16.95 0.23 13.55
N VAL A 52 17.92 -0.12 12.71
CA VAL A 52 17.99 -1.43 12.04
C VAL A 52 18.11 -2.56 13.06
N VAL A 53 19.00 -2.44 14.06
CA VAL A 53 19.17 -3.46 15.10
C VAL A 53 17.89 -3.61 15.92
N ALA A 54 17.30 -2.51 16.36
CA ALA A 54 16.03 -2.54 17.09
C ALA A 54 14.90 -3.16 16.26
N MET A 55 14.87 -2.88 14.94
CA MET A 55 13.87 -3.43 14.03
C MET A 55 14.05 -4.95 13.85
N ILE A 56 15.28 -5.44 13.71
CA ILE A 56 15.56 -6.88 13.65
C ILE A 56 15.12 -7.56 14.95
N LEU A 57 15.49 -7.00 16.10
CA LEU A 57 15.08 -7.53 17.41
C LEU A 57 13.55 -7.55 17.55
N LEU A 58 12.86 -6.48 17.13
CA LEU A 58 11.41 -6.44 17.13
C LEU A 58 10.84 -7.55 16.27
N LEU A 59 11.30 -7.74 15.04
CA LEU A 59 10.72 -8.74 14.13
C LEU A 59 10.86 -10.16 14.67
N ILE A 60 11.94 -10.45 15.40
CA ILE A 60 12.15 -11.74 16.06
C ILE A 60 11.22 -11.90 17.28
N LEU A 61 11.13 -10.87 18.13
CA LEU A 61 10.40 -10.93 19.39
C LEU A 61 8.88 -10.78 19.22
N LEU A 62 8.45 -9.99 18.23
CA LEU A 62 7.06 -9.59 18.05
C LEU A 62 6.07 -10.75 17.91
N PRO A 63 6.28 -11.78 17.07
CA PRO A 63 5.32 -12.87 16.97
C PRO A 63 5.24 -13.70 18.26
N HIS A 64 6.36 -13.86 18.97
CA HIS A 64 6.41 -14.54 20.27
C HIS A 64 5.64 -13.77 21.35
N LEU A 65 5.92 -12.46 21.48
CA LEU A 65 5.25 -11.56 22.43
C LEU A 65 3.76 -11.45 22.11
N THR A 66 3.41 -11.28 20.84
CA THR A 66 2.01 -11.18 20.39
C THR A 66 1.27 -12.48 20.67
N GLY A 67 1.87 -13.65 20.38
CA GLY A 67 1.27 -14.95 20.70
C GLY A 67 1.10 -15.19 22.20
N TRP A 68 2.08 -14.80 23.02
CA TRP A 68 2.00 -14.87 24.48
C TRP A 68 0.89 -13.98 25.04
N LEU A 69 0.85 -12.70 24.67
CA LEU A 69 -0.21 -11.77 25.07
C LEU A 69 -1.59 -12.24 24.61
N THR A 70 -1.68 -12.83 23.41
CA THR A 70 -2.94 -13.28 22.86
C THR A 70 -3.50 -14.45 23.66
N ARG A 71 -2.66 -15.45 24.01
CA ARG A 71 -3.08 -16.60 24.82
C ARG A 71 -3.55 -16.21 26.22
N GLY A 72 -2.93 -15.22 26.85
CA GLY A 72 -3.28 -14.80 28.21
C GLY A 72 -4.47 -13.84 28.29
N TYR A 73 -4.67 -12.98 27.29
CA TYR A 73 -5.53 -11.79 27.44
C TYR A 73 -6.42 -11.45 26.23
N ALA A 74 -6.30 -12.11 25.06
CA ALA A 74 -6.98 -11.65 23.84
C ALA A 74 -8.51 -11.69 23.87
N TYR A 75 -9.12 -12.63 24.60
CA TYR A 75 -10.58 -12.80 24.62
C TYR A 75 -11.29 -11.91 25.67
N ARG A 76 -10.57 -11.03 26.36
CA ARG A 76 -11.15 -10.08 27.32
C ARG A 76 -11.51 -8.76 26.65
N THR A 77 -12.51 -8.06 27.20
CA THR A 77 -13.09 -6.78 26.70
C THR A 77 -12.08 -5.66 26.44
N ALA A 78 -10.85 -5.76 26.95
CA ALA A 78 -9.82 -4.74 26.83
C ALA A 78 -9.16 -4.60 25.44
N ALA A 79 -9.46 -5.48 24.48
CA ALA A 79 -8.86 -5.50 23.13
C ALA A 79 -7.32 -5.34 23.13
N ILE A 80 -6.66 -6.03 24.07
CA ILE A 80 -5.24 -5.83 24.40
C ILE A 80 -4.32 -6.00 23.19
N ARG A 81 -4.63 -6.96 22.29
CA ARG A 81 -3.84 -7.27 21.11
C ARG A 81 -3.79 -6.08 20.14
N THR A 82 -4.91 -5.40 19.95
CA THR A 82 -4.97 -4.19 19.11
C THR A 82 -4.15 -3.07 19.71
N LYS A 83 -4.29 -2.83 21.02
CA LYS A 83 -3.51 -1.81 21.73
C LYS A 83 -2.00 -2.08 21.64
N TRP A 84 -1.59 -3.35 21.82
CA TRP A 84 -0.20 -3.78 21.71
C TRP A 84 0.39 -3.54 20.31
N VAL A 85 -0.31 -3.93 19.25
CA VAL A 85 0.17 -3.74 17.88
C VAL A 85 0.22 -2.25 17.53
N ILE A 86 -0.80 -1.46 17.90
CA ILE A 86 -0.79 -0.01 17.70
C ILE A 86 0.36 0.65 18.47
N PHE A 87 0.59 0.26 19.72
CA PHE A 87 1.71 0.73 20.52
C PHE A 87 3.04 0.43 19.85
N THR A 88 3.22 -0.80 19.36
CA THR A 88 4.43 -1.23 18.64
C THR A 88 4.66 -0.39 17.38
N LEU A 89 3.60 -0.18 16.59
CA LEU A 89 3.65 0.65 15.38
C LEU A 89 4.03 2.10 15.68
N PHE A 90 3.49 2.69 16.75
CA PHE A 90 3.86 4.05 17.16
C PHE A 90 5.27 4.13 17.71
N ALA A 91 5.69 3.18 18.55
CA ALA A 91 7.04 3.13 19.12
C ALA A 91 8.10 3.04 18.01
N PHE A 92 7.91 2.14 17.05
CA PHE A 92 8.83 1.97 15.93
C PHE A 92 8.69 3.05 14.85
N GLY A 93 7.50 3.64 14.69
CA GLY A 93 7.32 4.84 13.88
C GLY A 93 8.10 6.02 14.44
N ALA A 94 8.05 6.24 15.76
CA ALA A 94 8.83 7.27 16.43
C ALA A 94 10.34 7.01 16.32
N LEU A 95 10.78 5.76 16.50
CA LEU A 95 12.19 5.39 16.34
C LEU A 95 12.67 5.58 14.89
N ALA A 96 11.84 5.24 13.89
CA ALA A 96 12.13 5.48 12.49
C ALA A 96 12.34 6.97 12.22
N LEU A 97 11.38 7.83 12.64
CA LEU A 97 11.47 9.27 12.47
C LEU A 97 12.70 9.86 13.18
N TRP A 98 13.02 9.40 14.39
CA TRP A 98 14.22 9.82 15.12
C TRP A 98 15.51 9.44 14.37
N SER A 99 15.52 8.30 13.70
CA SER A 99 16.65 7.84 12.87
C SER A 99 16.74 8.51 11.49
N GLY A 100 15.77 9.36 11.13
CA GLY A 100 15.65 9.96 9.80
C GLY A 100 15.12 8.99 8.74
N SER A 101 14.55 7.85 9.15
CA SER A 101 13.90 6.88 8.27
C SER A 101 12.39 7.09 8.24
N GLU A 102 11.77 6.67 7.15
CA GLU A 102 10.32 6.69 7.01
C GLU A 102 9.64 5.66 7.92
N ALA A 103 8.57 6.07 8.60
CA ALA A 103 7.77 5.22 9.48
C ALA A 103 6.97 4.14 8.74
N VAL A 104 6.99 4.16 7.40
CA VAL A 104 6.30 3.18 6.55
C VAL A 104 6.99 1.82 6.58
N LEU A 105 8.33 1.78 6.67
CA LEU A 105 9.11 0.56 6.74
C LEU A 105 8.74 -0.32 7.94
N PRO A 106 8.77 0.17 9.20
CA PRO A 106 8.40 -0.66 10.34
C PRO A 106 6.94 -1.12 10.26
N ALA A 107 6.02 -0.27 9.80
CA ALA A 107 4.63 -0.65 9.62
C ALA A 107 4.44 -1.81 8.64
N TYR A 108 5.20 -1.79 7.54
CA TYR A 108 5.18 -2.85 6.54
C TYR A 108 5.73 -4.17 7.10
N LEU A 109 6.92 -4.14 7.71
CA LEU A 109 7.58 -5.33 8.25
C LEU A 109 6.77 -5.96 9.40
N VAL A 110 6.21 -5.15 10.30
CA VAL A 110 5.32 -5.60 11.37
C VAL A 110 4.08 -6.29 10.81
N GLY A 111 3.45 -5.70 9.79
CA GLY A 111 2.29 -6.28 9.11
C GLY A 111 2.60 -7.66 8.50
N MET A 112 3.78 -7.82 7.89
CA MET A 112 4.22 -9.10 7.32
C MET A 112 4.40 -10.18 8.38
N VAL A 113 5.12 -9.87 9.47
CA VAL A 113 5.40 -10.84 10.54
C VAL A 113 4.13 -11.26 11.28
N LEU A 114 3.17 -10.36 11.43
CA LEU A 114 1.89 -10.64 12.07
C LEU A 114 0.81 -11.19 11.12
N ALA A 115 1.10 -11.37 9.83
CA ALA A 115 0.09 -11.77 8.84
C ALA A 115 -0.57 -13.10 9.18
N LYS A 116 0.21 -14.11 9.62
CA LYS A 116 -0.33 -15.42 10.03
C LYS A 116 -1.30 -15.29 11.21
N THR A 117 -0.88 -14.59 12.26
CA THR A 117 -1.70 -14.36 13.46
C THR A 117 -2.94 -13.53 13.14
N ALA A 118 -2.87 -12.65 12.14
CA ALA A 118 -4.01 -11.90 11.66
C ALA A 118 -5.07 -12.80 11.04
N MET A 119 -4.66 -13.77 10.21
CA MET A 119 -5.57 -14.68 9.51
C MET A 119 -6.36 -15.58 10.46
N GLU A 120 -5.82 -15.86 11.65
CA GLU A 120 -6.48 -16.66 12.69
C GLU A 120 -7.66 -15.93 13.36
N ASP A 121 -7.74 -14.59 13.28
CA ASP A 121 -8.81 -13.79 13.88
C ASP A 121 -9.42 -12.76 12.89
N PRO A 122 -10.47 -13.14 12.15
CA PRO A 122 -11.12 -12.26 11.19
C PRO A 122 -11.75 -11.01 11.81
N LEU A 123 -12.26 -11.10 13.05
CA LEU A 123 -12.88 -9.97 13.75
C LEU A 123 -11.84 -8.88 14.02
N TRP A 124 -10.64 -9.30 14.42
CA TRP A 124 -9.52 -8.40 14.67
C TRP A 124 -9.04 -7.69 13.41
N ILE A 125 -8.88 -8.41 12.30
CA ILE A 125 -8.58 -7.81 10.99
C ILE A 125 -9.63 -6.78 10.63
N ARG A 126 -10.91 -7.09 10.82
CA ARG A 126 -12.00 -6.17 10.49
C ARG A 126 -11.91 -4.87 11.30
N ARG A 127 -11.64 -4.95 12.61
CA ARG A 127 -11.41 -3.77 13.47
C ARG A 127 -10.21 -2.96 13.01
N PHE A 128 -9.10 -3.62 12.70
CA PHE A 128 -7.91 -2.95 12.17
C PHE A 128 -8.21 -2.24 10.86
N ARG A 129 -8.92 -2.89 9.92
CA ARG A 129 -9.33 -2.29 8.66
C ARG A 129 -10.22 -1.07 8.86
N THR A 130 -11.17 -1.13 9.79
CA THR A 130 -12.01 0.03 10.13
C THR A 130 -11.16 1.20 10.61
N LEU A 131 -10.19 0.95 11.50
CA LEU A 131 -9.29 1.99 12.00
C LEU A 131 -8.36 2.53 10.91
N THR A 132 -7.72 1.65 10.13
CA THR A 132 -6.69 2.07 9.17
C THR A 132 -7.30 2.58 7.86
N VAL A 133 -8.14 1.78 7.20
CA VAL A 133 -8.76 2.13 5.91
C VAL A 133 -9.91 3.10 6.12
N GLY A 134 -10.75 2.88 7.13
CA GLY A 134 -11.94 3.70 7.37
C GLY A 134 -11.66 5.05 8.03
N PHE A 135 -10.62 5.15 8.87
CA PHE A 135 -10.33 6.37 9.64
C PHE A 135 -8.98 7.00 9.28
N LEU A 136 -7.84 6.32 9.48
CA LEU A 136 -6.51 6.93 9.32
C LEU A 136 -6.15 7.29 7.87
N THR A 137 -6.53 6.45 6.90
CA THR A 137 -6.21 6.65 5.48
C THR A 137 -6.81 7.94 4.92
N PRO A 138 -8.09 8.28 5.18
CA PRO A 138 -8.64 9.60 4.87
C PRO A 138 -7.82 10.78 5.39
N PHE A 139 -7.42 10.77 6.67
CA PHE A 139 -6.61 11.86 7.25
C PHE A 139 -5.25 12.01 6.56
N TYR A 140 -4.60 10.89 6.23
CA TYR A 140 -3.35 10.90 5.49
C TYR A 140 -3.53 11.58 4.11
N PHE A 141 -4.56 11.17 3.35
CA PHE A 141 -4.79 11.74 2.02
C PHE A 141 -5.30 13.19 2.06
N LEU A 142 -6.01 13.59 3.11
CA LEU A 142 -6.38 14.98 3.34
C LEU A 142 -5.12 15.83 3.51
N ARG A 143 -4.20 15.42 4.41
CA ARG A 143 -2.93 16.11 4.60
C ARG A 143 -2.12 16.20 3.31
N ALA A 144 -1.96 15.08 2.60
CA ALA A 144 -1.25 15.05 1.32
C ALA A 144 -1.90 15.99 0.28
N GLY A 145 -3.23 15.99 0.21
CA GLY A 145 -4.00 16.80 -0.73
C GLY A 145 -3.93 18.29 -0.44
N THR A 146 -3.99 18.70 0.83
CA THR A 146 -3.96 20.14 1.22
C THR A 146 -2.68 20.87 0.82
N LEU A 147 -1.59 20.14 0.58
CA LEU A 147 -0.31 20.72 0.15
C LEU A 147 -0.24 20.98 -1.37
N VAL A 148 -1.21 20.47 -2.14
CA VAL A 148 -1.27 20.61 -3.60
C VAL A 148 -1.78 22.00 -3.97
N SER A 149 -1.00 22.73 -4.78
CA SER A 149 -1.38 24.03 -5.34
C SER A 149 -2.12 23.85 -6.66
N LEU A 150 -3.41 24.18 -6.68
CA LEU A 150 -4.22 24.17 -7.92
C LEU A 150 -3.72 25.19 -8.94
N THR A 151 -3.22 26.33 -8.45
CA THR A 151 -2.65 27.39 -9.28
C THR A 151 -1.47 26.87 -10.11
N ALA A 152 -0.56 26.11 -9.48
CA ALA A 152 0.57 25.50 -10.19
C ALA A 152 0.12 24.56 -11.32
N LEU A 153 -0.93 23.77 -11.09
CA LEU A 153 -1.49 22.82 -12.06
C LEU A 153 -2.11 23.51 -13.28
N VAL A 154 -2.78 24.64 -13.07
CA VAL A 154 -3.43 25.40 -14.16
C VAL A 154 -2.41 26.11 -15.04
N PHE A 155 -1.32 26.64 -14.47
CA PHE A 155 -0.34 27.43 -15.23
C PHE A 155 0.69 26.59 -16.00
N ALA A 156 0.91 25.32 -15.65
CA ALA A 156 1.80 24.42 -16.40
C ALA A 156 1.23 23.00 -16.58
N PRO A 157 0.10 22.85 -17.29
CA PRO A 157 -0.58 21.55 -17.45
C PRO A 157 0.27 20.55 -18.23
N VAL A 158 1.16 21.03 -19.10
CA VAL A 158 2.05 20.18 -19.91
C VAL A 158 2.97 19.33 -19.03
N VAL A 159 3.53 19.91 -17.95
CA VAL A 159 4.41 19.17 -17.03
C VAL A 159 3.67 18.01 -16.37
N PHE A 160 2.44 18.26 -15.91
CA PHE A 160 1.57 17.23 -15.36
C PHE A 160 1.29 16.12 -16.38
N ILE A 161 0.92 16.47 -17.62
CA ILE A 161 0.62 15.50 -18.68
C ILE A 161 1.86 14.64 -19.00
N VAL A 162 3.04 15.25 -19.12
CA VAL A 162 4.30 14.54 -19.40
C VAL A 162 4.63 13.57 -18.27
N LEU A 163 4.51 13.99 -17.00
CA LEU A 163 4.77 13.11 -15.86
C LEU A 163 3.76 11.95 -15.79
N LEU A 164 2.48 12.23 -16.02
CA LEU A 164 1.43 11.22 -16.04
C LEU A 164 1.66 10.21 -17.18
N ALA A 165 1.87 10.70 -18.40
CA ALA A 165 2.13 9.86 -19.56
C ALA A 165 3.40 9.04 -19.36
N GLY A 166 4.51 9.67 -18.95
CA GLY A 166 5.76 8.98 -18.67
C GLY A 166 5.59 7.84 -17.66
N LYS A 167 4.87 8.08 -16.57
CA LYS A 167 4.58 7.05 -15.56
C LYS A 167 3.71 5.92 -16.10
N VAL A 168 2.62 6.24 -16.80
CA VAL A 168 1.67 5.23 -17.31
C VAL A 168 2.31 4.40 -18.41
N ILE A 169 2.99 5.05 -19.36
CA ILE A 169 3.70 4.40 -20.47
C ILE A 169 4.79 3.48 -19.92
N SER A 170 5.67 3.96 -19.05
CA SER A 170 6.74 3.12 -18.48
C SER A 170 6.19 1.89 -17.74
N LYS A 171 5.07 2.03 -17.01
CA LYS A 171 4.39 0.89 -16.37
C LYS A 171 3.80 -0.09 -17.39
N ILE A 172 3.09 0.39 -18.42
CA ILE A 172 2.52 -0.47 -19.45
C ILE A 172 3.62 -1.22 -20.20
N PHE A 173 4.66 -0.53 -20.66
CA PHE A 173 5.76 -1.16 -21.40
C PHE A 173 6.58 -2.14 -20.55
N GLY A 174 6.74 -1.87 -19.25
CA GLY A 174 7.43 -2.79 -18.35
C GLY A 174 6.60 -4.01 -17.97
N LEU A 175 5.30 -3.83 -17.71
CA LEU A 175 4.44 -4.88 -17.15
C LEU A 175 3.74 -5.70 -18.23
N TYR A 176 3.21 -5.08 -19.27
CA TYR A 176 2.44 -5.77 -20.30
C TYR A 176 3.20 -6.96 -20.90
N PRO A 177 4.47 -6.86 -21.38
CA PRO A 177 5.20 -8.01 -21.92
C PRO A 177 5.41 -9.12 -20.89
N ILE A 178 5.80 -8.77 -19.66
CA ILE A 178 6.07 -9.73 -18.59
C ILE A 178 4.81 -10.48 -18.18
N ILE A 179 3.69 -9.76 -18.02
CA ILE A 179 2.39 -10.38 -17.71
C ILE A 179 1.94 -11.31 -18.83
N GLY A 180 2.26 -10.98 -20.08
CA GLY A 180 1.96 -11.83 -21.24
C GLY A 180 2.64 -13.19 -21.23
N LEU A 181 3.67 -13.39 -20.40
CA LEU A 181 4.34 -14.69 -20.24
C LEU A 181 3.49 -15.70 -19.44
N PHE A 182 2.61 -15.22 -18.57
CA PHE A 182 1.80 -16.08 -17.69
C PHE A 182 0.28 -15.85 -17.80
N VAL A 183 -0.18 -14.73 -18.38
CA VAL A 183 -1.59 -14.47 -18.69
C VAL A 183 -1.79 -14.43 -20.20
N ARG A 184 -2.48 -15.46 -20.74
CA ARG A 184 -2.70 -15.63 -22.20
C ARG A 184 -3.84 -14.78 -22.73
N ARG A 185 -4.88 -14.57 -21.93
CA ARG A 185 -6.06 -13.78 -22.29
C ARG A 185 -5.73 -12.29 -22.34
N ARG A 186 -6.05 -11.62 -23.46
CA ARG A 186 -5.66 -10.22 -23.70
C ARG A 186 -6.36 -9.27 -22.74
N ASP A 187 -7.63 -9.51 -22.46
CA ASP A 187 -8.46 -8.77 -21.51
C ASP A 187 -7.89 -8.85 -20.09
N GLU A 188 -7.62 -10.06 -19.60
CA GLU A 188 -7.00 -10.30 -18.29
C GLU A 188 -5.62 -9.66 -18.18
N ARG A 189 -4.80 -9.76 -19.23
CA ARG A 189 -3.46 -9.15 -19.28
C ARG A 189 -3.53 -7.62 -19.17
N TRP A 190 -4.46 -6.99 -19.87
CA TRP A 190 -4.69 -5.55 -19.76
C TRP A 190 -5.19 -5.17 -18.37
N TYR A 191 -6.14 -5.92 -17.82
CA TYR A 191 -6.64 -5.68 -16.46
C TYR A 191 -5.52 -5.74 -15.42
N TYR A 192 -4.71 -6.80 -15.47
CA TYR A 192 -3.58 -7.00 -14.57
C TYR A 192 -2.59 -5.83 -14.68
N THR A 193 -2.22 -5.47 -15.91
CA THR A 193 -1.29 -4.35 -16.20
C THR A 193 -1.80 -3.03 -15.65
N LEU A 194 -3.07 -2.70 -15.89
CA LEU A 194 -3.67 -1.44 -15.47
C LEU A 194 -3.84 -1.36 -13.95
N MET A 195 -4.25 -2.45 -13.31
CA MET A 195 -4.36 -2.51 -11.85
C MET A 195 -2.99 -2.35 -11.16
N MET A 196 -1.93 -2.94 -11.72
CA MET A 196 -0.56 -2.77 -11.24
C MET A 196 0.09 -1.42 -11.58
N SER A 197 -0.50 -0.66 -12.50
CA SER A 197 -0.03 0.68 -12.87
C SER A 197 -0.45 1.75 -11.86
N THR A 198 -1.34 1.40 -10.92
CA THR A 198 -1.73 2.28 -9.82
C THR A 198 -0.58 2.42 -8.81
N GLY A 199 -0.42 3.60 -8.22
CA GLY A 199 0.70 3.85 -7.31
C GLY A 199 0.45 5.00 -6.34
N LEU A 200 -0.79 5.11 -5.84
CA LEU A 200 -1.23 6.25 -5.04
C LEU A 200 -0.44 6.38 -3.73
N THR A 201 -0.40 5.32 -2.92
CA THR A 201 0.18 5.37 -1.57
C THR A 201 1.68 5.69 -1.60
N PHE A 202 2.49 4.83 -2.23
CA PHE A 202 3.95 5.06 -2.27
C PHE A 202 4.36 6.27 -3.11
N GLY A 203 3.61 6.61 -4.16
CA GLY A 203 3.88 7.83 -4.93
C GLY A 203 3.59 9.11 -4.15
N THR A 204 2.58 9.11 -3.28
CA THR A 204 2.34 10.26 -2.38
C THR A 204 3.34 10.30 -1.23
N ILE A 205 3.73 9.16 -0.67
CA ILE A 205 4.78 9.08 0.37
C ILE A 205 6.10 9.65 -0.17
N SER A 206 6.54 9.22 -1.36
CA SER A 206 7.80 9.70 -1.94
C SER A 206 7.74 11.19 -2.29
N ALA A 207 6.61 11.70 -2.79
CA ALA A 207 6.44 13.13 -3.05
C ALA A 207 6.45 13.95 -1.75
N LEU A 208 5.73 13.51 -0.72
CA LEU A 208 5.72 14.15 0.60
C LEU A 208 7.09 14.16 1.25
N PHE A 209 7.81 13.04 1.15
CA PHE A 209 9.18 12.93 1.62
C PHE A 209 10.08 13.95 0.93
N GLY A 210 10.02 14.01 -0.40
CA GLY A 210 10.81 14.95 -1.17
C GLY A 210 10.52 16.40 -0.78
N LEU A 211 9.26 16.73 -0.51
CA LEU A 211 8.86 18.06 -0.06
C LEU A 211 9.37 18.36 1.36
N SER A 212 9.21 17.43 2.31
CA SER A 212 9.61 17.64 3.71
C SER A 212 11.13 17.76 3.91
N HIS A 213 11.90 17.17 2.99
CA HIS A 213 13.37 17.24 2.99
C HIS A 213 13.93 18.27 2.00
N GLY A 214 13.08 19.09 1.36
CA GLY A 214 13.50 20.14 0.45
C GLY A 214 14.09 19.66 -0.88
N ILE A 215 13.90 18.38 -1.23
CA ILE A 215 14.32 17.79 -2.51
C ILE A 215 13.45 18.30 -3.66
N VAL A 216 12.16 18.49 -3.40
CA VAL A 216 11.22 19.06 -4.37
C VAL A 216 10.52 20.28 -3.79
N THR A 217 10.23 21.25 -4.66
CA THR A 217 9.43 22.43 -4.33
C THR A 217 7.94 22.08 -4.20
N GLN A 218 7.15 22.96 -3.58
CA GLN A 218 5.69 22.79 -3.51
C GLN A 218 5.03 22.68 -4.90
N THR A 219 5.57 23.39 -5.89
CA THR A 219 5.13 23.32 -7.28
C THR A 219 5.37 21.93 -7.88
N GLN A 220 6.60 21.40 -7.74
CA GLN A 220 6.93 20.05 -8.19
C GLN A 220 6.14 18.97 -7.47
N TYR A 221 5.97 19.12 -6.16
CA TYR A 221 5.11 18.26 -5.34
C TYR A 221 3.68 18.22 -5.90
N SER A 222 3.13 19.37 -6.27
CA SER A 222 1.77 19.47 -6.82
C SER A 222 1.62 18.68 -8.13
N PHE A 223 2.60 18.78 -9.04
CA PHE A 223 2.59 17.99 -10.27
C PHE A 223 2.75 16.50 -10.02
N LEU A 224 3.66 16.10 -9.11
CA LEU A 224 3.89 14.70 -8.77
C LEU A 224 2.64 14.06 -8.15
N VAL A 225 2.03 14.72 -7.16
CA VAL A 225 0.83 14.20 -6.49
C VAL A 225 -0.35 14.14 -7.45
N ALA A 226 -0.55 15.17 -8.27
CA ALA A 226 -1.61 15.14 -9.28
C ALA A 226 -1.40 13.99 -10.26
N ALA A 227 -0.19 13.80 -10.79
CA ALA A 227 0.12 12.70 -11.70
C ALA A 227 -0.09 11.33 -11.02
N VAL A 228 0.29 11.22 -9.76
CA VAL A 228 0.07 10.00 -8.95
C VAL A 228 -1.42 9.72 -8.76
N ILE A 229 -2.24 10.72 -8.43
CA ILE A 229 -3.70 10.59 -8.30
C ILE A 229 -4.32 10.20 -9.64
N ALA A 230 -4.01 10.92 -10.71
CA ALA A 230 -4.53 10.64 -12.05
C ALA A 230 -4.15 9.23 -12.51
N SER A 231 -2.92 8.78 -12.25
CA SER A 231 -2.46 7.41 -12.55
C SER A 231 -3.11 6.32 -11.68
N ALA A 232 -3.76 6.69 -10.57
CA ALA A 232 -4.54 5.74 -9.78
C ALA A 232 -5.99 5.67 -10.28
N VAL A 233 -6.56 6.80 -10.69
CA VAL A 233 -7.97 6.87 -11.13
C VAL A 233 -8.13 6.39 -12.57
N ILE A 234 -7.33 6.90 -13.51
CA ILE A 234 -7.53 6.67 -14.95
C ILE A 234 -7.31 5.19 -15.31
N PRO A 235 -6.18 4.53 -14.97
CA PRO A 235 -5.98 3.12 -15.30
C PRO A 235 -6.99 2.21 -14.61
N THR A 236 -7.36 2.49 -13.36
CA THR A 236 -8.38 1.68 -12.65
C THR A 236 -9.74 1.82 -13.31
N PHE A 237 -10.17 3.04 -13.64
CA PHE A 237 -11.43 3.25 -14.36
C PHE A 237 -11.44 2.51 -15.70
N ILE A 238 -10.34 2.59 -16.46
CA ILE A 238 -10.21 1.89 -17.73
C ILE A 238 -10.28 0.37 -17.53
N ALA A 239 -9.56 -0.15 -16.54
CA ALA A 239 -9.55 -1.58 -16.20
C ALA A 239 -10.94 -2.09 -15.85
N GLN A 240 -11.67 -1.37 -14.97
CA GLN A 240 -13.01 -1.78 -14.54
C GLN A 240 -14.03 -1.72 -15.68
N LYS A 241 -13.94 -0.72 -16.54
CA LYS A 241 -14.96 -0.50 -17.58
C LYS A 241 -14.79 -1.41 -18.80
N TRP A 242 -13.57 -1.69 -19.22
CA TRP A 242 -13.31 -2.38 -20.49
C TRP A 242 -12.59 -3.72 -20.37
N PHE A 243 -11.97 -4.02 -19.23
CA PHE A 243 -11.11 -5.20 -19.08
C PHE A 243 -11.46 -6.06 -17.87
N LEU A 244 -12.57 -5.79 -17.18
CA LEU A 244 -12.98 -6.58 -16.02
C LEU A 244 -13.14 -8.05 -16.46
N PRO A 245 -12.36 -8.99 -15.92
CA PRO A 245 -12.48 -10.39 -16.31
C PRO A 245 -13.88 -10.90 -15.99
N VAL A 246 -14.52 -11.50 -16.99
CA VAL A 246 -15.82 -12.16 -16.84
C VAL A 246 -15.64 -13.34 -15.88
N LYS A 247 -16.58 -13.48 -14.94
CA LYS A 247 -16.63 -14.54 -13.92
C LYS A 247 -16.98 -15.89 -14.56
N ASP A 248 -16.13 -16.39 -15.44
CA ASP A 248 -16.29 -17.74 -15.96
C ASP A 248 -15.50 -18.69 -15.05
N GLU A 249 -16.25 -19.52 -14.31
CA GLU A 249 -15.87 -20.83 -13.71
C GLU A 249 -15.17 -20.98 -12.33
N GLU A 250 -14.87 -19.94 -11.53
CA GLU A 250 -14.15 -20.17 -10.24
C GLU A 250 -14.80 -19.67 -8.95
N LEU A 251 -16.08 -19.26 -8.96
CA LEU A 251 -16.80 -19.00 -7.70
C LEU A 251 -17.63 -20.25 -7.34
N PRO A 252 -17.37 -20.93 -6.21
CA PRO A 252 -18.36 -21.86 -5.67
C PRO A 252 -19.67 -21.09 -5.50
N ALA A 253 -20.73 -21.67 -6.05
CA ALA A 253 -22.06 -21.10 -6.11
C ALA A 253 -22.45 -20.43 -4.79
N LYS A 254 -23.09 -19.26 -4.89
CA LYS A 254 -23.89 -18.71 -3.80
C LYS A 254 -24.92 -19.77 -3.37
N SER A 255 -24.59 -20.55 -2.36
CA SER A 255 -25.49 -21.43 -1.63
C SER A 255 -25.06 -21.41 -0.17
N ALA A 256 -26.02 -21.18 0.73
CA ALA A 256 -25.89 -21.09 2.19
C ALA A 256 -25.38 -19.76 2.80
N MET A 257 -26.13 -18.67 2.58
CA MET A 257 -26.42 -17.70 3.65
C MET A 257 -27.89 -17.30 3.55
N ASN A 258 -28.74 -18.27 3.86
CA ASN A 258 -30.05 -18.10 4.47
C ASN A 258 -30.16 -19.30 5.42
N GLY A 259 -30.04 -19.04 6.71
CA GLY A 259 -29.93 -20.02 7.79
C GLY A 259 -29.21 -19.40 8.98
#